data_AF-X1NZ36-F1
#
_entry.id   AF-X1NZ36-F1
#
_cell.length_a   1.000
_cell.length_b   1.000
_cell.length_c   1.000
_cell.angle_alpha   90.00
_cell.angle_beta   90.00
_cell.angle_gamma   90.00
#
_symmetry.space_group_name_H-M   'P 1'
#
loop_
_entity.id
_entity.type
_entity.pdbx_description
1 polymer ?
#
loop_
_entity_poly.entity_id
_entity_poly.type
_entity_poly.pdbx_seq_one_letter_code
_entity_poly.pdbx_strand_id
1 'polypeptide(L)'
;MKQGPKIRTYITVLVSLYLILALAVTTGAKIPKRKPKASNPADHSFPALGASDERKVEVAWNRFYDHAGLGGILARLHRTFPELTRLYSIGKSSQGRDIWCIEVTARNVGDPDRKPGMYIDGNIHGNEVQTAETVAYTAWYLCHQYGN
;
A
#
# COMPACT_ATOMS: atom_id res chain seq x y z
N MET A 1 49.79 -37.90 -9.98
CA MET A 1 49.67 -36.42 -10.09
C MET A 1 48.80 -36.08 -11.27
N LYS A 2 47.57 -35.58 -11.05
CA LYS A 2 46.69 -35.12 -12.13
C LYS A 2 47.20 -33.76 -12.63
N GLN A 3 47.58 -33.66 -13.91
CA GLN A 3 48.00 -32.39 -14.48
C GLN A 3 46.82 -31.41 -14.43
N GLY A 4 47.02 -30.27 -13.77
CA GLY A 4 46.03 -29.20 -13.71
C GLY A 4 45.74 -28.63 -15.10
N PRO A 5 44.60 -27.95 -15.29
CA PRO A 5 44.21 -27.40 -16.59
C PRO A 5 45.30 -26.48 -17.16
N LYS A 6 45.61 -26.63 -18.45
CA LYS A 6 46.63 -25.81 -19.13
C LYS A 6 46.13 -24.36 -19.25
N ILE A 7 47.02 -23.37 -19.16
CA ILE A 7 46.71 -21.92 -19.23
C ILE A 7 45.76 -21.54 -20.39
N ARG A 8 45.89 -22.22 -21.55
CA ARG A 8 44.99 -22.05 -22.69
C ARG A 8 43.51 -22.31 -22.35
N THR A 9 43.23 -23.28 -21.49
CA THR A 9 41.86 -23.60 -21.05
C THR A 9 41.25 -22.45 -20.24
N TYR A 10 42.02 -21.80 -19.36
CA TYR A 10 41.52 -20.65 -18.59
C TYR A 10 41.23 -19.44 -19.48
N ILE A 11 42.10 -19.17 -20.46
CA ILE A 11 41.90 -18.07 -21.42
C ILE A 11 40.64 -18.32 -22.26
N THR A 12 40.44 -19.55 -22.76
CA THR A 12 39.23 -19.88 -23.52
C THR A 12 37.97 -19.72 -22.67
N VAL A 13 37.96 -20.20 -21.43
CA VAL A 13 36.81 -20.06 -20.52
C VAL A 13 36.50 -18.60 -20.23
N LEU A 14 37.51 -17.76 -19.96
CA LEU A 14 37.31 -16.33 -19.68
C LEU A 14 36.80 -15.56 -20.89
N VAL A 15 37.33 -15.84 -22.09
CA VAL A 15 36.85 -15.22 -23.34
C VAL A 15 35.43 -15.66 -23.66
N SER A 16 35.10 -16.94 -23.47
CA SER A 16 33.73 -17.45 -23.64
C SER A 16 32.76 -16.81 -22.65
N LEU A 17 33.14 -16.65 -21.38
CA LEU A 17 32.33 -15.97 -20.36
C LEU A 17 32.11 -14.50 -20.70
N TYR A 18 33.16 -13.80 -21.15
CA TYR A 18 33.07 -12.40 -21.57
C TYR A 18 32.15 -12.24 -22.79
N LEU A 19 32.25 -13.12 -23.79
CA LEU A 19 31.36 -13.12 -24.96
C LEU A 19 29.90 -13.38 -24.58
N ILE A 20 29.64 -14.33 -23.68
CA ILE A 20 28.28 -14.61 -23.18
C ILE A 20 27.70 -13.40 -22.45
N LEU A 21 28.52 -12.75 -21.59
CA LEU A 21 28.09 -11.57 -20.85
C LEU A 21 27.85 -10.37 -21.77
N ALA A 22 28.71 -10.18 -22.78
CA ALA A 22 28.56 -9.12 -23.78
C ALA A 22 27.29 -9.33 -24.64
N LEU A 23 26.97 -10.57 -25.02
CA LEU A 23 25.71 -10.86 -25.72
C LEU A 23 24.48 -10.60 -24.85
N ALA A 24 24.52 -10.94 -23.55
CA ALA A 24 23.41 -10.72 -22.62
C ALA A 24 23.07 -9.24 -22.41
N VAL A 25 24.03 -8.32 -22.61
CA VAL A 25 23.80 -6.86 -22.46
C VAL A 25 23.18 -6.24 -23.72
N THR A 26 23.26 -6.88 -24.88
CA THR A 26 22.74 -6.32 -26.14
C THR A 26 21.23 -6.49 -26.35
N THR A 27 20.56 -7.33 -25.55
CA THR A 27 19.10 -7.39 -25.52
C THR A 27 18.55 -6.31 -24.61
N GLY A 28 18.66 -5.05 -25.05
CA GLY A 28 17.93 -3.95 -24.45
C GLY A 28 16.43 -4.23 -24.57
N ALA A 29 15.81 -4.67 -23.48
CA ALA A 29 14.36 -4.85 -23.42
C ALA A 29 13.71 -3.52 -23.81
N LYS A 30 12.99 -3.50 -24.94
CA LYS A 30 12.20 -2.33 -25.34
C LYS A 30 11.11 -2.12 -24.29
N ILE A 31 11.30 -1.17 -23.38
CA ILE A 31 10.25 -0.75 -22.45
C ILE A 31 9.13 -0.16 -23.30
N PRO A 32 7.93 -0.79 -23.36
CA PRO A 32 6.84 -0.24 -24.13
C PRO A 32 6.47 1.12 -23.53
N LYS A 33 6.47 2.17 -24.36
CA LYS A 33 5.95 3.49 -24.00
C LYS A 33 4.43 3.40 -23.85
N ARG A 34 3.96 2.80 -22.75
CA ARG A 34 2.54 2.68 -22.45
C ARG A 34 2.03 4.06 -22.07
N LYS A 35 1.22 4.67 -22.94
CA LYS A 35 0.50 5.90 -22.62
C LYS A 35 -0.69 5.56 -21.71
N PRO A 36 -1.05 6.42 -20.74
CA PRO A 36 -2.31 6.29 -20.01
C PRO A 36 -3.48 6.18 -20.99
N LYS A 37 -4.46 5.31 -20.70
CA LYS A 37 -5.67 5.17 -21.53
C LYS A 37 -6.59 6.39 -21.44
N ALA A 38 -6.51 7.13 -20.33
CA ALA A 38 -7.27 8.33 -20.08
C ALA A 38 -6.61 9.55 -20.74
N SER A 39 -7.35 10.25 -21.60
CA SER A 39 -6.91 11.52 -22.20
C SER A 39 -7.16 12.72 -21.27
N ASN A 40 -8.26 12.69 -20.51
CA ASN A 40 -8.65 13.73 -19.57
C ASN A 40 -8.87 13.12 -18.17
N PRO A 41 -8.05 13.45 -17.16
CA PRO A 41 -8.23 12.95 -15.80
C PRO A 41 -9.59 13.30 -15.17
N ALA A 42 -10.23 14.41 -15.58
CA ALA A 42 -11.51 14.82 -15.01
C ALA A 42 -12.64 13.82 -15.31
N ASP A 43 -12.60 13.18 -16.48
CA ASP A 43 -13.58 12.16 -16.89
C ASP A 43 -13.43 10.85 -16.10
N HIS A 44 -12.36 10.72 -15.31
CA HIS A 44 -12.06 9.58 -14.44
C HIS A 44 -11.89 10.03 -12.97
N SER A 45 -12.60 11.07 -12.57
CA SER A 45 -12.64 11.53 -11.18
C SER A 45 -13.83 10.91 -10.45
N PHE A 46 -13.61 10.50 -9.20
CA PHE A 46 -14.70 10.36 -8.24
C PHE A 46 -15.09 11.76 -7.79
N PRO A 47 -16.37 12.03 -7.47
CA PRO A 47 -16.77 13.31 -6.92
C PRO A 47 -15.85 13.66 -5.75
N ALA A 48 -15.26 14.85 -5.81
CA ALA A 48 -14.53 15.36 -4.68
C ALA A 48 -15.51 15.42 -3.50
N LEU A 49 -15.08 15.02 -2.31
CA LEU A 49 -15.87 15.12 -1.06
C LEU A 49 -16.21 16.58 -0.68
N GLY A 50 -16.16 17.53 -1.60
CA GLY A 50 -16.37 18.95 -1.37
C GLY A 50 -17.74 19.22 -0.77
N ALA A 51 -17.76 19.53 0.53
CA ALA A 51 -18.78 20.19 1.35
C ALA A 51 -20.26 19.71 1.32
N SER A 52 -20.78 19.08 0.27
CA SER A 52 -22.21 18.79 0.14
C SER A 52 -22.65 17.42 0.66
N ASP A 53 -21.75 16.44 0.74
CA ASP A 53 -22.09 15.10 1.24
C ASP A 53 -22.02 15.04 2.77
N GLU A 54 -23.12 14.59 3.39
CA GLU A 54 -23.21 14.37 4.83
C GLU A 54 -22.21 13.29 5.27
N ARG A 55 -21.30 13.63 6.18
CA ARG A 55 -20.34 12.68 6.73
C ARG A 55 -20.87 12.13 8.04
N LYS A 56 -21.16 10.84 8.07
CA LYS A 56 -21.62 10.15 9.29
C LYS A 56 -20.56 10.15 10.40
N VAL A 57 -19.28 10.31 10.05
CA VAL A 57 -18.18 10.50 11.02
C VAL A 57 -17.41 11.77 10.70
N GLU A 58 -17.67 12.83 11.45
CA GLU A 58 -16.90 14.08 11.34
C GLU A 58 -15.51 13.95 11.99
N VAL A 59 -14.46 14.40 11.28
CA VAL A 59 -13.07 14.44 11.75
C VAL A 59 -12.42 15.73 11.26
N ALA A 60 -11.72 16.42 12.15
CA ALA A 60 -11.03 17.65 11.82
C ALA A 60 -9.62 17.35 11.31
N TRP A 61 -9.47 17.10 10.01
CA TRP A 61 -8.19 16.79 9.33
C TRP A 61 -7.20 17.95 9.23
N ASN A 62 -7.45 19.04 9.97
CA ASN A 62 -6.59 20.22 10.05
C ASN A 62 -5.72 20.25 11.33
N ARG A 63 -5.57 19.10 12.00
CA ARG A 63 -4.73 18.90 13.19
C ARG A 63 -4.18 17.48 13.19
N PHE A 64 -3.13 17.27 14.00
CA PHE A 64 -2.58 15.94 14.25
C PHE A 64 -3.18 15.34 15.52
N TYR A 65 -3.43 14.04 15.47
CA TYR A 65 -3.93 13.24 16.58
C TYR A 65 -2.81 12.36 17.13
N ASP A 66 -2.84 12.17 18.45
CA ASP A 66 -1.98 11.19 19.08
C ASP A 66 -2.56 9.76 18.91
N HIS A 67 -1.88 8.78 19.50
CA HIS A 67 -2.31 7.38 19.44
C HIS A 67 -3.76 7.17 19.92
N ALA A 68 -4.16 7.86 20.99
CA ALA A 68 -5.50 7.76 21.55
C ALA A 68 -6.54 8.42 20.64
N GLY A 69 -6.22 9.59 20.08
CA GLY A 69 -7.06 10.31 19.13
C GLY A 69 -7.32 9.51 17.86
N LEU A 70 -6.26 8.95 17.25
CA LEU A 70 -6.38 8.07 16.09
C LEU A 70 -7.19 6.82 16.42
N GLY A 71 -6.92 6.16 17.54
CA GLY A 71 -7.71 5.01 18.01
C GLY A 71 -9.20 5.37 18.18
N GLY A 72 -9.50 6.55 18.71
CA GLY A 72 -10.87 7.06 18.84
C GLY A 72 -11.57 7.30 17.50
N ILE A 73 -10.84 7.82 16.50
CA ILE A 73 -11.36 7.98 15.13
C ILE A 73 -11.70 6.63 14.52
N LEU A 74 -10.78 5.66 14.60
CA LEU A 74 -10.99 4.31 14.07
C LEU A 74 -12.18 3.60 14.75
N ALA A 75 -12.31 3.76 16.08
CA ALA A 75 -13.44 3.19 16.82
C ALA A 75 -14.78 3.83 16.42
N ARG A 76 -14.81 5.14 16.18
CA ARG A 76 -16.00 5.82 15.65
C ARG A 76 -16.37 5.34 14.26
N LEU A 77 -15.38 5.17 13.37
CA LEU A 77 -15.61 4.59 12.05
C LEU A 77 -16.22 3.19 12.15
N HIS A 78 -15.66 2.32 12.99
CA HIS A 78 -16.18 0.98 13.14
C HIS A 78 -17.62 0.95 13.67
N ARG A 79 -17.92 1.78 14.68
CA ARG A 79 -19.27 1.89 15.22
C ARG A 79 -20.29 2.39 14.19
N THR A 80 -19.89 3.29 13.29
CA THR A 80 -20.78 3.86 12.27
C THR A 80 -20.94 2.95 11.05
N PHE A 81 -19.91 2.18 10.69
CA PHE A 81 -19.89 1.30 9.51
C PHE A 81 -19.54 -0.15 9.87
N PRO A 82 -20.31 -0.82 10.76
CA PRO A 82 -19.93 -2.14 11.30
C PRO A 82 -19.94 -3.25 10.23
N GLU A 83 -20.80 -3.14 9.21
CA GLU A 83 -20.87 -4.13 8.12
C GLU A 83 -19.69 -4.04 7.15
N LEU A 84 -19.04 -2.87 7.09
CA LEU A 84 -17.93 -2.61 6.18
C LEU A 84 -16.57 -2.73 6.88
N THR A 85 -16.53 -2.64 8.20
CA THR A 85 -15.27 -2.51 8.93
C THR A 85 -15.07 -3.53 10.04
N ARG A 86 -13.81 -3.88 10.31
CA ARG A 86 -13.42 -4.52 11.58
C ARG A 86 -12.27 -3.72 12.18
N LEU A 87 -12.38 -3.40 13.47
CA LEU A 87 -11.29 -2.79 14.22
C LEU A 87 -10.75 -3.80 15.23
N TYR A 88 -9.44 -4.03 15.17
CA TYR A 88 -8.76 -4.93 16.10
C TYR A 88 -7.32 -4.49 16.32
N SER A 89 -6.73 -5.00 17.39
CA SER A 89 -5.31 -4.83 17.67
C SER A 89 -4.55 -5.99 17.04
N ILE A 90 -3.49 -5.70 16.27
CA ILE A 90 -2.59 -6.72 15.71
C ILE A 90 -1.43 -7.05 16.65
N GLY A 91 -1.39 -6.43 17.82
CA GLY A 91 -0.36 -6.66 18.83
C GLY A 91 -0.20 -5.47 19.77
N LYS A 92 0.81 -5.58 20.63
CA LYS A 92 1.21 -4.50 21.53
C LYS A 92 2.59 -3.97 21.12
N SER A 93 2.75 -2.65 21.18
CA SER A 93 4.06 -2.00 21.07
C SER A 93 4.95 -2.29 22.28
N SER A 94 6.23 -1.90 22.22
CA SER A 94 7.18 -2.03 23.35
C SER A 94 6.74 -1.29 24.62
N GLN A 95 5.89 -0.27 24.50
CA GLN A 95 5.31 0.47 25.63
C GLN A 95 3.91 -0.03 26.02
N GLY A 96 3.48 -1.19 25.52
CA GLY A 96 2.19 -1.82 25.86
C GLY A 96 0.96 -1.21 25.19
N ARG A 97 1.12 -0.26 24.27
CA ARG A 97 -0.01 0.32 23.49
C ARG A 97 -0.47 -0.63 22.39
N ASP A 98 -1.77 -0.66 22.13
CA ASP A 98 -2.35 -1.38 20.99
C ASP A 98 -1.81 -0.90 19.64
N ILE A 99 -1.52 -1.83 18.74
CA ILE A 99 -1.22 -1.55 17.35
C ILE A 99 -2.53 -1.74 16.58
N TRP A 100 -3.22 -0.64 16.30
CA TRP A 100 -4.55 -0.67 15.69
C TRP A 100 -4.49 -1.03 14.22
N CYS A 101 -5.40 -1.94 13.80
CA CYS A 101 -5.69 -2.24 12.41
C CYS A 101 -7.20 -2.06 12.19
N ILE A 102 -7.55 -1.27 11.17
CA ILE A 102 -8.91 -1.21 10.64
C ILE A 102 -8.93 -1.90 9.28
N GLU A 103 -9.73 -2.95 9.16
CA GLU A 103 -10.02 -3.60 7.89
C GLU A 103 -11.27 -2.96 7.31
N VAL A 104 -11.25 -2.59 6.02
CA VAL A 104 -12.41 -2.06 5.29
C VAL A 104 -12.70 -3.01 4.13
N THR A 105 -13.83 -3.73 4.19
CA THR A 105 -14.22 -4.70 3.15
C THR A 105 -15.73 -4.85 3.06
N ALA A 106 -16.25 -4.88 1.83
CA ALA A 106 -17.68 -5.12 1.56
C ALA A 106 -18.05 -6.59 1.77
N ARG A 107 -18.29 -7.02 3.01
CA ARG A 107 -18.43 -8.45 3.35
C ARG A 107 -19.61 -9.15 2.68
N ASN A 108 -20.62 -8.40 2.28
CA ASN A 108 -21.78 -8.88 1.55
C ASN A 108 -21.52 -9.17 0.05
N VAL A 109 -20.35 -8.82 -0.48
CA VAL A 109 -20.00 -9.03 -1.91
C VAL A 109 -18.87 -10.03 -2.04
N GLY A 110 -19.19 -11.28 -2.38
CA GLY A 110 -18.20 -12.36 -2.55
C GLY A 110 -17.53 -12.79 -1.24
N ASP A 111 -16.57 -13.71 -1.34
CA ASP A 111 -15.82 -14.23 -0.19
C ASP A 111 -14.81 -13.19 0.31
N PRO A 112 -14.97 -12.60 1.53
CA PRO A 112 -14.09 -11.56 2.04
C PRO A 112 -12.63 -12.01 2.16
N ASP A 113 -12.39 -13.29 2.47
CA ASP A 113 -11.04 -13.81 2.75
C ASP A 113 -10.27 -14.12 1.46
N ARG A 114 -10.93 -14.06 0.31
CA ARG A 114 -10.33 -14.33 -1.01
C ARG A 114 -10.21 -13.10 -1.89
N LYS A 115 -10.59 -11.92 -1.38
CA LYS A 115 -10.43 -10.66 -2.12
C LYS A 115 -8.96 -10.25 -2.15
N PRO A 116 -8.47 -9.64 -3.24
CA PRO A 116 -7.18 -8.98 -3.21
C PRO A 116 -7.21 -7.85 -2.17
N GLY A 117 -6.26 -7.88 -1.24
CA GLY A 117 -6.10 -6.87 -0.21
C GLY A 117 -5.06 -5.81 -0.58
N MET A 118 -5.28 -4.58 -0.15
CA MET A 118 -4.26 -3.53 -0.10
C MET A 118 -3.90 -3.29 1.36
N TYR A 119 -2.62 -3.33 1.69
CA TYR A 119 -2.11 -2.99 3.02
C TYR A 119 -1.54 -1.58 2.98
N ILE A 120 -1.95 -0.75 3.95
CA ILE A 120 -1.47 0.62 4.10
C ILE A 120 -1.08 0.79 5.56
N ASP A 121 0.19 1.05 5.81
CA ASP A 121 0.69 1.44 7.13
C ASP A 121 1.25 2.85 7.12
N GLY A 122 1.41 3.39 8.32
CA GLY A 122 1.96 4.71 8.56
C GLY A 122 2.62 4.74 9.92
N ASN A 123 3.48 5.74 10.10
CA ASN A 123 4.23 6.00 11.33
C ASN A 123 5.17 4.86 11.76
N ILE A 124 5.74 4.13 10.80
CA ILE A 124 6.89 3.27 11.06
C ILE A 124 8.06 4.08 11.64
N HIS A 125 8.24 5.30 11.14
CA HIS A 125 9.02 6.35 11.82
C HIS A 125 8.07 7.24 12.64
N GLY A 126 8.33 7.35 13.94
CA GLY A 126 7.43 8.04 14.88
C GLY A 126 7.29 9.55 14.63
N ASN A 127 8.23 10.18 13.92
CA ASN A 127 8.22 11.60 13.60
C ASN A 127 7.46 11.94 12.29
N GLU A 128 7.06 10.96 11.49
CA GLU A 128 6.30 11.14 10.24
C GLU A 128 4.79 11.13 10.50
N VAL A 129 4.32 11.95 11.44
CA VAL A 129 2.94 11.95 11.99
C VAL A 129 1.84 12.06 10.94
N GLN A 130 2.12 12.65 9.78
CA GLN A 130 1.18 12.78 8.67
C GLN A 130 0.76 11.44 8.07
N THR A 131 1.57 10.39 8.24
CA THR A 131 1.34 9.09 7.60
C THR A 131 0.22 8.32 8.30
N ALA A 132 0.13 8.31 9.63
CA ALA A 132 -1.00 7.70 10.33
C ALA A 132 -2.31 8.47 10.08
N GLU A 133 -2.26 9.80 9.94
CA GLU A 133 -3.42 10.58 9.48
C GLU A 133 -3.88 10.14 8.11
N THR A 134 -2.95 9.89 7.18
CA THR A 134 -3.26 9.42 5.82
C THR A 134 -3.92 8.04 5.85
N VAL A 135 -3.46 7.13 6.72
CA VAL A 135 -4.11 5.81 6.91
C VAL A 135 -5.54 5.98 7.43
N ALA A 136 -5.72 6.77 8.49
CA ALA A 136 -7.04 7.01 9.08
C ALA A 136 -7.99 7.72 8.11
N TYR A 137 -7.49 8.71 7.36
CA TYR A 137 -8.23 9.40 6.32
C TYR A 137 -8.64 8.46 5.20
N THR A 138 -7.76 7.54 4.79
CA THR A 138 -8.08 6.56 3.73
C THR A 138 -9.22 5.64 4.16
N ALA A 139 -9.17 5.10 5.38
CA ALA A 139 -10.27 4.30 5.92
C ALA A 139 -11.57 5.12 6.01
N TRP A 140 -11.49 6.36 6.49
CA TRP A 140 -12.61 7.28 6.56
C TRP A 140 -13.22 7.56 5.18
N TYR A 141 -12.39 7.83 4.18
CA TYR A 141 -12.79 8.09 2.80
C TYR A 141 -13.54 6.89 2.21
N LEU A 142 -12.94 5.70 2.30
CA LEU A 142 -13.53 4.46 1.77
C LEU A 142 -14.88 4.14 2.42
N CYS A 143 -15.03 4.38 3.73
CA CYS A 143 -16.30 4.16 4.42
C CYS A 143 -17.42 5.09 3.92
N HIS A 144 -17.09 6.34 3.60
CA HIS A 144 -18.08 7.32 3.14
C HIS A 144 -18.34 7.26 1.63
N GLN A 145 -17.48 6.58 0.86
CA GLN A 145 -17.63 6.44 -0.59
C GLN A 145 -18.22 5.09 -1.02
N TYR A 146 -18.27 4.11 -0.12
CA TYR A 146 -18.85 2.82 -0.45
C TYR A 146 -20.36 2.94 -0.73
N GLY A 147 -20.78 2.64 -1.96
CA GLY A 147 -22.18 2.66 -2.39
C GLY A 147 -22.68 3.98 -2.98
N ASN A 148 -21.79 4.97 -3.15
CA ASN A 148 -22.07 6.20 -3.91
C ASN A 148 -21.86 6.02 -5.41
#